data_AF-A0A7C4H680-F1
#
_entry.id   AF-A0A7C4H680-F1
#
_cell.length_a   1.000
_cell.length_b   1.000
_cell.length_c   1.000
_cell.angle_alpha   90.00
_cell.angle_beta   90.00
_cell.angle_gamma   90.00
#
_symmetry.space_group_name_H-M   'P 1'
#
loop_
_entity.id
_entity.type
_entity.pdbx_description
1 polymer ?
#
loop_
_entity_poly.entity_id
_entity_poly.type
_entity_poly.pdbx_seq_one_letter_code
_entity_poly.pdbx_strand_id
1 'polypeptide(L)'
;MPASRDSASRIESVSGTTVRIILKNAKTEVSLFKLQNLLKTSPRLKEIVTSLSLGESGLTVITSRPLRNEELAELERVLLRAYNCVECLECANWCPSKAISPDPRGGIIVGGQCTGCGLCNSKCPLAEYVQRIRERGIR
;
A
#
# COMPACT_ATOMS: atom_id res chain seq x y z
N MET A 1 -21.78 -0.67 14.18
CA MET A 1 -22.24 -1.26 12.90
C MET A 1 -21.00 -1.47 12.03
N PRO A 2 -20.62 -2.70 11.62
CA PRO A 2 -19.41 -2.87 10.84
C PRO A 2 -19.70 -2.43 9.41
N ALA A 3 -19.12 -1.31 9.00
CA ALA A 3 -19.00 -0.98 7.58
C ALA A 3 -18.35 -2.18 6.88
N SER A 4 -18.94 -2.57 5.75
CA SER A 4 -18.56 -3.67 4.85
C SER A 4 -17.11 -4.13 4.95
N ARG A 5 -16.91 -5.46 4.94
CA ARG A 5 -15.62 -6.18 4.91
C ARG A 5 -14.68 -5.83 3.74
N ASP A 6 -15.02 -4.82 2.94
CA ASP A 6 -14.25 -4.39 1.78
C ASP A 6 -13.23 -3.33 2.20
N SER A 7 -11.95 -3.72 2.20
CA SER A 7 -10.83 -2.78 2.27
C SER A 7 -10.95 -1.76 1.14
N ALA A 8 -10.47 -0.54 1.38
CA ALA A 8 -10.67 0.55 0.43
C ALA A 8 -9.84 0.40 -0.85
N SER A 9 -8.86 -0.50 -0.80
CA SER A 9 -8.12 -1.01 -1.93
C SER A 9 -8.12 -2.54 -1.91
N ARG A 10 -8.22 -3.15 -3.09
CA ARG A 10 -8.09 -4.60 -3.28
C ARG A 10 -7.53 -4.90 -4.67
N ILE A 11 -6.58 -5.84 -4.74
CA ILE A 11 -6.13 -6.41 -6.02
C ILE A 11 -7.30 -7.20 -6.62
N GLU A 12 -7.74 -6.77 -7.79
CA GLU A 12 -8.84 -7.38 -8.55
C GLU A 12 -8.32 -8.53 -9.42
N SER A 13 -7.26 -8.28 -10.17
CA SER A 13 -6.69 -9.26 -11.10
C SER A 13 -5.19 -9.02 -11.32
N VAL A 14 -4.49 -10.10 -11.66
CA VAL A 14 -3.09 -10.10 -12.06
C VAL A 14 -3.02 -10.79 -13.42
N SER A 15 -2.53 -10.09 -14.44
CA SER A 15 -2.37 -10.60 -15.79
C SER A 15 -0.99 -10.24 -16.32
N GLY A 16 -0.08 -11.22 -16.33
CA GLY A 16 1.32 -11.02 -16.68
C GLY A 16 1.98 -9.96 -15.81
N THR A 17 2.34 -8.83 -16.41
CA THR A 17 2.98 -7.68 -15.75
C THR A 17 2.01 -6.62 -15.26
N THR A 18 0.70 -6.83 -15.44
CA THR A 18 -0.34 -5.85 -15.11
C THR A 18 -1.11 -6.31 -13.88
N VAL A 19 -1.18 -5.44 -12.86
CA VAL A 19 -2.00 -5.64 -11.66
C VAL A 19 -3.09 -4.58 -11.64
N ARG A 20 -4.36 -5.02 -11.64
CA ARG A 20 -5.52 -4.14 -11.50
C ARG A 20 -5.97 -4.10 -10.06
N ILE A 21 -6.19 -2.89 -9.56
CA ILE A 21 -6.61 -2.63 -8.19
C ILE A 21 -7.91 -1.86 -8.25
N ILE A 22 -8.93 -2.40 -7.59
CA ILE A 22 -10.16 -1.66 -7.34
C ILE A 22 -9.95 -0.76 -6.13
N LEU A 23 -10.39 0.49 -6.25
CA LEU A 23 -10.48 1.43 -5.15
C LEU A 23 -11.96 1.72 -4.89
N LYS A 24 -12.46 1.36 -3.70
CA LYS A 24 -13.85 1.59 -3.29
C LYS A 24 -13.84 2.23 -1.91
N ASN A 25 -14.67 3.24 -1.68
CA ASN A 25 -14.82 3.86 -0.36
C ASN A 25 -13.47 4.31 0.28
N ALA A 26 -12.55 4.84 -0.54
CA ALA A 26 -11.28 5.38 -0.05
C ALA A 26 -11.54 6.49 0.98
N LYS A 27 -10.96 6.32 2.18
CA LYS A 27 -11.09 7.31 3.27
C LYS A 27 -10.22 8.55 3.06
N THR A 28 -9.39 8.54 2.03
CA THR A 28 -8.43 9.59 1.73
C THR A 28 -8.42 9.84 0.22
N GLU A 29 -7.92 11.00 -0.21
CA GLU A 29 -7.78 11.33 -1.63
C GLU A 29 -7.08 10.22 -2.40
N VAL A 30 -7.73 9.72 -3.45
CA VAL A 30 -7.14 8.73 -4.36
C VAL A 30 -6.24 9.45 -5.34
N SER A 31 -4.92 9.37 -5.11
CA SER A 31 -3.93 9.92 -6.03
C SER A 31 -2.79 8.94 -6.27
N LEU A 32 -2.15 9.07 -7.44
CA LEU A 32 -0.92 8.34 -7.75
C LEU A 32 0.22 8.72 -6.79
N PHE A 33 0.23 9.97 -6.35
CA PHE A 33 1.23 10.49 -5.41
C PHE A 33 1.24 9.71 -4.09
N LYS A 34 0.08 9.29 -3.57
CA LYS A 34 0.05 8.47 -2.35
C LYS A 34 0.69 7.11 -2.55
N LEU A 35 0.35 6.41 -3.63
CA LEU A 35 0.97 5.12 -3.92
C LEU A 35 2.49 5.27 -4.15
N GLN A 36 2.90 6.25 -4.95
CA GLN A 36 4.32 6.55 -5.18
C GLN A 36 5.08 6.85 -3.88
N ASN A 37 4.45 7.61 -2.98
CA ASN A 37 5.02 7.91 -1.67
C ASN A 37 5.27 6.64 -0.84
N LEU A 38 4.29 5.74 -0.79
CA LEU A 38 4.40 4.51 0.02
C LEU A 38 5.25 3.43 -0.65
N LEU A 39 5.36 3.40 -1.98
CA LEU A 39 6.27 2.50 -2.71
C LEU A 39 7.73 2.69 -2.30
N LYS A 40 8.13 3.88 -1.84
CA LYS A 40 9.48 4.12 -1.27
C LYS A 40 9.81 3.21 -0.08
N THR A 41 8.79 2.69 0.59
CA THR A 41 8.95 1.80 1.76
C THR A 41 9.18 0.34 1.37
N SER A 42 9.16 0.03 0.08
CA SER A 42 9.49 -1.26 -0.51
C SER A 42 10.50 -1.08 -1.66
N PRO A 43 11.81 -1.22 -1.41
CA PRO A 43 12.83 -1.11 -2.46
C PRO A 43 12.57 -2.07 -3.62
N ARG A 44 12.16 -3.30 -3.31
CA ARG A 44 11.87 -4.34 -4.32
C ARG A 44 10.74 -3.93 -5.25
N LEU A 45 9.60 -3.48 -4.72
CA LEU A 45 8.50 -3.04 -5.57
C LEU A 45 8.83 -1.75 -6.31
N LYS A 46 9.59 -0.83 -5.70
CA LYS A 46 10.02 0.41 -6.35
C LYS A 46 10.85 0.13 -7.62
N GLU A 47 11.66 -0.92 -7.63
CA GLU A 47 12.45 -1.33 -8.80
C GLU A 47 11.61 -2.05 -9.86
N ILE A 48 10.60 -2.81 -9.43
CA ILE A 48 9.79 -3.63 -10.33
C ILE A 48 8.64 -2.83 -10.98
N VAL A 49 8.05 -1.88 -10.27
CA VAL A 49 6.95 -1.05 -10.77
C VAL A 49 7.47 -0.04 -11.78
N THR A 50 7.02 -0.15 -13.03
CA THR A 50 7.47 0.70 -14.14
C THR A 50 6.51 1.86 -14.40
N SER A 51 5.20 1.64 -14.24
CA SER A 51 4.22 2.72 -14.38
C SER A 51 2.98 2.50 -13.53
N LEU A 52 2.35 3.61 -13.17
CA LEU A 52 1.08 3.66 -12.44
C LEU A 52 0.10 4.50 -13.23
N SER A 53 -1.13 4.00 -13.41
CA SER A 53 -2.21 4.78 -14.02
C SER A 53 -3.45 4.72 -13.15
N LEU A 54 -4.11 5.87 -13.01
CA LEU A 54 -5.37 6.00 -12.28
C LEU A 54 -6.51 6.02 -13.29
N GLY A 55 -7.48 5.13 -13.12
CA GLY A 55 -8.73 5.11 -13.87
C GLY A 55 -9.91 5.51 -13.00
N GLU A 56 -11.13 5.49 -13.57
CA GLU A 56 -12.35 5.93 -12.87
C GLU A 56 -12.68 5.11 -11.62
N SER A 57 -12.44 3.79 -11.64
CA SER A 57 -12.82 2.86 -10.56
C SER A 57 -11.62 2.23 -9.83
N GLY A 58 -10.40 2.67 -10.12
CA GLY A 58 -9.23 1.96 -9.63
C GLY A 58 -7.89 2.42 -10.17
N LEU A 59 -6.87 1.62 -9.87
CA LEU A 59 -5.49 1.88 -10.23
C LEU A 59 -4.91 0.68 -10.97
N THR A 60 -4.12 0.94 -12.01
CA THR A 60 -3.34 -0.09 -12.70
C THR A 60 -1.86 0.09 -12.38
N VAL A 61 -1.23 -0.99 -11.91
CA VAL A 61 0.21 -1.07 -11.70
C VAL A 61 0.79 -1.91 -12.82
N ILE A 62 1.73 -1.34 -13.57
CA ILE A 62 2.51 -2.07 -14.57
C ILE A 62 3.89 -2.32 -13.98
N THR A 63 4.38 -3.53 -14.21
CA THR A 63 5.64 -4.02 -13.68
C THR A 63 6.58 -4.47 -14.80
N SER A 64 7.88 -4.55 -14.53
CA SER A 64 8.88 -5.01 -15.50
C SER A 64 8.80 -6.52 -15.77
N ARG A 65 8.25 -7.28 -14.81
CA ARG A 65 8.03 -8.73 -14.88
C ARG A 65 6.86 -9.14 -14.01
N PRO A 66 6.27 -10.33 -14.21
CA PRO A 66 5.23 -10.84 -13.32
C PRO A 66 5.69 -10.85 -11.86
N LEU A 67 4.78 -10.43 -10.96
CA LEU A 67 5.03 -10.40 -9.52
C LEU A 67 4.92 -11.80 -8.92
N ARG A 68 5.84 -12.11 -8.01
CA ARG A 68 5.75 -13.30 -7.16
C ARG A 68 4.70 -13.10 -6.05
N ASN A 69 4.29 -14.19 -5.41
CA ASN A 69 3.29 -14.12 -4.34
C ASN A 69 3.71 -13.21 -3.18
N GLU A 70 4.99 -13.22 -2.81
CA GLU A 70 5.51 -12.35 -1.75
C GLU A 70 5.45 -10.87 -2.15
N GLU A 71 5.69 -10.57 -3.42
CA GLU A 71 5.63 -9.21 -3.98
C GLU A 71 4.18 -8.73 -4.10
N LEU A 72 3.24 -9.61 -4.43
CA LEU A 72 1.80 -9.30 -4.41
C LEU A 72 1.33 -8.98 -2.99
N ALA A 73 1.76 -9.77 -1.99
CA ALA A 73 1.44 -9.51 -0.59
C ALA A 73 2.06 -8.18 -0.11
N GLU A 74 3.29 -7.88 -0.52
CA GLU A 74 3.95 -6.61 -0.22
C GLU A 74 3.24 -5.42 -0.88
N LEU A 75 2.82 -5.57 -2.15
CA LEU A 75 2.07 -4.54 -2.88
C LEU A 75 0.73 -4.27 -2.17
N GLU A 76 0.04 -5.32 -1.74
CA GLU A 76 -1.19 -5.19 -0.98
C GLU A 76 -0.98 -4.43 0.34
N ARG A 77 0.09 -4.73 1.08
CA ARG A 77 0.44 -3.96 2.30
C ARG A 77 0.65 -2.48 2.00
N VAL A 78 1.35 -2.17 0.91
CA VAL A 78 1.56 -0.78 0.46
C VAL A 78 0.23 -0.10 0.10
N LEU A 79 -0.67 -0.78 -0.60
CA LEU A 79 -1.98 -0.25 -0.99
C LEU A 79 -2.89 0.02 0.21
N LEU A 80 -2.94 -0.90 1.17
CA LEU A 80 -3.66 -0.70 2.43
C LEU A 80 -3.13 0.53 3.17
N ARG A 81 -1.81 0.69 3.24
CA ARG A 81 -1.22 1.88 3.87
C ARG A 81 -1.49 3.17 3.09
N ALA A 82 -1.60 3.11 1.77
CA ALA A 82 -1.88 4.29 0.95
C ALA A 82 -3.34 4.75 1.05
N TYR A 83 -4.30 3.83 1.04
CA TYR A 83 -5.72 4.15 0.86
C TYR A 83 -6.62 3.83 2.05
N ASN A 84 -6.13 3.08 3.04
CA ASN A 84 -6.82 2.78 4.29
C ASN A 84 -6.18 3.44 5.51
N CYS A 85 -5.16 4.29 5.34
CA CYS A 85 -4.51 4.99 6.44
C CYS A 85 -5.52 5.74 7.32
N VAL A 86 -5.37 5.59 8.63
CA VAL A 86 -6.16 6.29 9.65
C VAL A 86 -5.28 7.19 10.52
N GLU A 87 -4.07 7.51 10.05
CA GLU A 87 -3.18 8.49 10.68
C GLU A 87 -2.83 8.18 12.15
N CYS A 88 -2.75 6.89 12.51
CA CYS A 88 -2.33 6.47 13.85
C CYS A 88 -0.84 6.70 14.14
N LEU A 89 -0.04 7.01 13.12
CA LEU A 89 1.38 7.33 13.18
C LEU A 89 2.31 6.26 13.79
N GLU A 90 1.84 5.03 14.01
CA GLU A 90 2.72 3.90 14.40
C GLU A 90 3.92 3.74 13.46
N CYS A 91 3.69 3.90 12.16
CA CYS A 91 4.77 3.87 11.18
C CYS A 91 5.85 4.95 11.41
N ALA A 92 5.48 6.14 11.90
CA ALA A 92 6.42 7.19 12.26
C ALA A 92 7.15 6.88 13.57
N ASN A 93 6.42 6.42 14.59
CA ASN A 93 6.97 6.03 15.90
C ASN A 93 8.07 4.97 15.77
N TRP A 94 7.86 3.99 14.88
CA TRP A 94 8.81 2.90 14.66
C TRP A 94 9.88 3.21 13.60
N CYS A 95 9.85 4.38 12.94
CA CYS A 95 10.80 4.67 11.87
C CYS A 95 12.17 5.07 12.43
N PRO A 96 13.23 4.24 12.29
CA PRO A 96 14.53 4.52 12.90
C PRO A 96 15.21 5.76 12.30
N SER A 97 14.97 6.03 11.01
CA SER A 97 15.52 7.20 10.32
C SER A 97 14.61 8.43 10.41
N LYS A 98 13.50 8.37 11.15
CA LYS A 98 12.52 9.47 11.29
C LYS A 98 12.06 10.01 9.92
N ALA A 99 11.79 9.09 8.98
CA ALA A 99 11.45 9.39 7.60
C ALA A 99 9.98 9.75 7.35
N ILE A 100 9.11 9.61 8.36
CA ILE A 100 7.67 9.61 8.16
C ILE A 100 7.04 10.74 8.97
N SER A 101 6.19 11.52 8.31
CA SER A 101 5.40 12.61 8.90
C SER A 101 3.95 12.55 8.43
N PRO A 102 2.99 13.19 9.13
CA PRO A 102 1.63 13.36 8.62
C PRO A 102 1.61 14.08 7.27
N ASP A 103 0.69 13.70 6.36
CA ASP A 103 0.38 14.48 5.15
C ASP A 103 -0.81 15.40 5.46
N PRO A 104 -0.72 16.74 5.27
CA PRO A 104 -1.85 17.64 5.42
C PRO A 104 -3.08 17.29 4.56
N ARG A 105 -2.92 16.48 3.50
CA ARG A 105 -3.98 15.97 2.61
C ARG A 105 -4.51 14.59 3.02
N GLY A 106 -4.18 14.16 4.24
CA GLY A 106 -4.58 12.88 4.80
C GLY A 106 -3.58 11.77 4.52
N GLY A 107 -3.15 11.09 5.59
CA GLY A 107 -2.21 9.97 5.55
C GLY A 107 -0.82 10.37 6.03
N ILE A 108 0.22 9.88 5.34
CA ILE A 108 1.62 10.14 5.71
C ILE A 108 2.47 10.47 4.50
N ILE A 109 3.54 11.23 4.71
CA ILE A 109 4.62 11.51 3.76
C ILE A 109 5.86 10.72 4.18
N VAL A 110 6.55 10.15 3.18
CA VAL A 110 7.83 9.45 3.33
C VAL A 110 8.93 10.31 2.69
N GLY A 111 9.75 10.90 3.55
CA GLY A 111 10.85 11.79 3.20
C GLY A 111 12.09 11.09 2.62
N GLY A 112 13.08 11.89 2.22
CA GLY A 112 14.31 11.43 1.55
C GLY A 112 15.24 10.57 2.42
N GLN A 113 15.12 10.67 3.74
CA GLN A 113 15.84 9.88 4.74
C GLN A 113 15.28 8.45 4.90
N CYS A 114 14.30 8.05 4.08
CA CYS A 114 13.80 6.67 4.04
C CYS A 114 14.87 5.73 3.46
N THR A 115 15.25 4.73 4.24
CA THR A 115 16.19 3.68 3.81
C THR A 115 15.51 2.49 3.15
N GLY A 116 14.17 2.46 3.10
CA GLY A 116 13.41 1.35 2.54
C GLY A 116 13.44 0.07 3.40
N CYS A 117 13.72 0.16 4.70
CA CYS A 117 13.84 -1.02 5.58
C CYS A 117 12.55 -1.81 5.81
N GLY A 118 11.39 -1.31 5.38
CA GLY A 118 10.11 -2.00 5.48
C GLY A 118 9.51 -2.11 6.89
N LEU A 119 10.17 -1.64 7.94
CA LEU A 119 9.67 -1.75 9.33
C LEU A 119 8.28 -1.11 9.49
N CYS A 120 8.05 0.04 8.84
CA CYS A 120 6.75 0.71 8.82
C CYS A 120 5.62 -0.10 8.16
N ASN A 121 5.94 -0.99 7.20
CA ASN A 121 4.98 -1.92 6.63
C ASN A 121 4.58 -2.98 7.67
N SER A 122 5.56 -3.54 8.38
CA SER A 122 5.32 -4.58 9.40
C SER A 122 4.62 -4.07 10.67
N LYS A 123 4.85 -2.80 11.02
CA LYS A 123 4.29 -2.17 12.24
C LYS A 123 2.93 -1.53 12.00
N CYS A 124 2.47 -1.41 10.76
CA CYS A 124 1.15 -0.86 10.47
C CYS A 124 0.07 -1.88 10.90
N PRO A 125 -0.78 -1.56 11.91
CA PRO A 125 -1.76 -2.50 12.41
C PRO A 125 -2.78 -2.91 11.34
N LEU A 126 -3.13 -1.99 10.44
CA LEU A 126 -4.04 -2.25 9.32
C LEU A 126 -3.44 -3.26 8.34
N ALA A 127 -2.20 -3.04 7.91
CA ALA A 127 -1.53 -3.91 6.96
C ALA A 127 -1.37 -5.31 7.57
N GLU A 128 -0.99 -5.39 8.85
CA GLU A 128 -0.78 -6.68 9.50
C GLU A 128 -2.09 -7.43 9.77
N TYR A 129 -3.10 -6.76 10.33
CA TYR A 129 -4.37 -7.42 10.64
C TYR A 129 -5.07 -7.95 9.38
N VAL A 130 -5.07 -7.19 8.29
CA VAL A 130 -5.69 -7.61 7.02
C VAL A 130 -4.96 -8.80 6.40
N GLN A 131 -3.62 -8.78 6.40
CA GLN A 131 -2.82 -9.90 5.87
C GLN A 131 -3.08 -11.19 6.66
N ARG A 132 -3.09 -11.12 7.99
CA ARG A 132 -3.42 -12.28 8.84
C ARG A 132 -4.82 -12.85 8.59
N ILE A 133 -5.82 -11.99 8.36
CA ILE A 133 -7.18 -12.46 8.05
C ILE A 133 -7.17 -13.21 6.71
N ARG A 134 -6.50 -12.67 5.69
CA ARG A 134 -6.45 -13.29 4.36
C ARG A 134 -5.72 -14.62 4.38
N GLU A 135 -4.61 -14.73 5.10
CA GLU A 135 -3.87 -15.98 5.29
C GLU A 135 -4.69 -17.05 6.02
N ARG A 136 -5.54 -16.65 6.98
CA ARG A 136 -6.42 -17.56 7.72
C ARG A 136 -7.68 -17.96 6.94
N GLY A 137 -8.10 -17.17 5.94
CA GLY A 137 -9.25 -17.46 5.08
C GLY A 137 -8.96 -18.42 3.93
N ILE A 138 -7.74 -18.96 3.85
CA ILE A 138 -7.31 -20.03 2.90
C ILE A 138 -7.21 -21.38 3.65
N ARG A 139 -8.01 -21.57 4.70
CA ARG A 139 -8.27 -22.88 5.31
C ARG A 139 -9.76 -23.13 5.38
#